data_AF-A0A9E3BRC1-F1
#
_entry.id   AF-A0A9E3BRC1-F1
#
_cell.length_a   1.000
_cell.length_b   1.000
_cell.length_c   1.000
_cell.angle_alpha   90.00
_cell.angle_beta   90.00
_cell.angle_gamma   90.00
#
_symmetry.space_group_name_H-M   'P 1'
#
loop_
_entity.id
_entity.type
_entity.pdbx_description
1 polymer ?
#
loop_
_entity_poly.entity_id
_entity_poly.type
_entity_poly.pdbx_seq_one_letter_code
_entity_poly.pdbx_strand_id
1 'polypeptide(L)'
;MSHEPRLIGRRRLLSGASALSAAGWVAGSAGGWMLAPKGALAADPIKMGIATDITGAIAPSGNANWQVAQFAVEQINKAGGVAGRQITLFLEDTASDPKIAVGNVRKLIQERKVDVVLGGITSAMRQAIK
;
A
#
# COMPACT_ATOMS: atom_id res chain seq x y z
N MET A 1 34.75 43.76 -30.33
CA MET A 1 33.36 43.82 -29.84
C MET A 1 33.11 42.58 -29.00
N SER A 2 33.33 42.72 -27.70
CA SER A 2 32.99 41.78 -26.64
C SER A 2 31.47 41.60 -26.53
N HIS A 3 30.98 40.42 -26.15
CA HIS A 3 30.13 40.26 -24.95
C HIS A 3 29.77 38.79 -24.68
N GLU A 4 29.87 38.44 -23.40
CA GLU A 4 29.62 37.16 -22.74
C GLU A 4 28.17 36.62 -22.86
N PRO A 5 27.96 35.30 -22.63
CA PRO A 5 26.64 34.72 -22.46
C PRO A 5 26.13 34.92 -21.03
N ARG A 6 24.97 35.60 -20.86
CA ARG A 6 24.27 35.71 -19.56
C ARG A 6 23.16 34.67 -19.45
N LEU A 7 23.36 33.78 -18.48
CA LEU A 7 22.49 32.73 -17.97
C LEU A 7 21.09 33.24 -17.61
N ILE A 8 20.03 32.78 -18.30
CA ILE A 8 18.65 33.05 -17.90
C ILE A 8 18.14 31.87 -17.05
N GLY A 9 17.86 32.20 -15.79
CA GLY A 9 17.54 31.28 -14.71
C GLY A 9 16.17 30.61 -14.79
N ARG A 10 16.13 29.45 -14.13
CA ARG A 10 15.10 28.41 -14.05
C ARG A 10 13.73 28.84 -13.48
N ARG A 11 13.49 30.15 -13.32
CA ARG A 11 12.37 30.69 -12.53
C ARG A 11 11.20 31.19 -13.38
N ARG A 12 11.30 31.17 -14.72
CA ARG A 12 10.19 31.51 -15.64
C ARG A 12 9.33 30.30 -16.08
N LEU A 13 9.64 29.09 -15.61
CA LEU A 13 8.93 27.86 -15.98
C LEU A 13 7.64 27.58 -15.19
N LEU A 14 7.30 28.40 -14.20
CA LEU A 14 6.13 28.18 -13.33
C LEU A 14 4.97 29.17 -13.56
N SER A 15 4.99 29.98 -14.62
CA SER A 15 3.93 30.99 -14.87
C SER A 15 3.12 30.76 -16.15
N GLY A 16 3.14 29.56 -16.74
CA GLY A 16 2.47 29.27 -18.02
C GLY A 16 1.37 28.19 -17.97
N ALA A 17 0.83 27.85 -16.81
CA ALA A 17 -0.27 26.89 -16.69
C ALA A 17 -1.63 27.57 -16.94
N SER A 18 -1.96 27.85 -18.20
CA SER A 18 -3.34 28.14 -18.63
C SER A 18 -3.49 28.23 -20.15
N ALA A 19 -3.69 27.09 -20.82
CA ALA A 19 -4.48 27.01 -22.06
C ALA A 19 -4.73 25.54 -22.43
N LEU A 20 -5.86 25.00 -21.96
CA LEU A 20 -6.42 23.76 -22.50
C LEU A 20 -6.91 24.01 -23.92
N SER A 21 -6.32 23.28 -24.86
CA SER A 21 -6.99 22.56 -25.95
C SER A 21 -8.19 23.24 -26.63
N ALA A 22 -7.92 23.91 -27.75
CA ALA A 22 -8.83 23.88 -28.89
C ALA A 22 -8.01 24.03 -30.19
N ALA A 23 -8.28 23.13 -31.14
CA ALA A 23 -7.81 23.11 -32.53
C ALA A 23 -6.35 22.66 -32.78
N GLY A 24 -6.20 21.65 -33.64
CA GLY A 24 -4.94 21.44 -34.34
C GLY A 24 -4.61 20.00 -34.71
N TRP A 25 -5.46 19.35 -35.50
CA TRP A 25 -5.06 18.16 -36.27
C TRP A 25 -3.99 18.53 -37.30
N VAL A 26 -2.70 18.52 -36.92
CA VAL A 26 -1.60 18.38 -37.89
C VAL A 26 -0.63 17.32 -37.39
N ALA A 27 -0.72 16.19 -38.07
CA ALA A 27 0.14 15.03 -37.90
C ALA A 27 1.60 15.32 -38.26
N GLY A 28 2.50 14.67 -37.52
CA GLY A 28 3.62 13.92 -38.09
C GLY A 28 4.69 14.68 -38.87
N SER A 29 5.77 15.05 -38.19
CA SER A 29 7.13 14.67 -38.61
C SER A 29 8.15 15.09 -37.54
N ALA A 30 9.17 14.25 -37.35
CA ALA A 30 10.28 14.40 -36.39
C ALA A 30 9.99 14.09 -34.91
N GLY A 31 9.88 12.80 -34.60
CA GLY A 31 10.86 12.16 -33.72
C GLY A 31 10.96 12.59 -32.25
N GLY A 32 9.94 13.22 -31.68
CA GLY A 32 9.86 13.43 -30.24
C GLY A 32 9.49 12.12 -29.55
N TRP A 33 10.47 11.46 -28.95
CA TRP A 33 10.28 10.39 -27.98
C TRP A 33 9.47 10.93 -26.79
N MET A 34 8.15 11.08 -26.97
CA MET A 34 7.24 11.03 -25.86
C MET A 34 7.28 9.60 -25.38
N LEU A 35 8.28 9.32 -24.55
CA LEU A 35 8.18 8.35 -23.48
C LEU A 35 6.92 8.76 -22.71
N ALA A 36 5.76 8.27 -23.17
CA ALA A 36 4.62 8.07 -22.30
C ALA A 36 5.22 7.41 -21.07
N PRO A 37 5.06 7.97 -19.86
CA PRO A 37 5.55 7.32 -18.67
C PRO A 37 4.99 5.92 -18.72
N LYS A 38 5.85 4.93 -18.98
CA LYS A 38 5.49 3.52 -18.91
C LYS A 38 4.86 3.42 -17.54
N GLY A 39 3.54 3.17 -17.52
CA GLY A 39 2.76 3.20 -16.30
C GLY A 39 3.58 2.51 -15.22
N ALA A 40 3.80 3.21 -14.10
CA ALA A 40 4.38 2.58 -12.93
C ALA A 40 3.61 1.28 -12.77
N LEU A 41 4.26 0.14 -13.04
CA LEU A 41 3.65 -1.16 -12.85
C LEU A 41 3.24 -1.13 -11.38
N ALA A 42 1.94 -1.04 -11.13
CA ALA A 42 1.43 -0.96 -9.78
C ALA A 42 1.91 -2.23 -9.10
N ALA A 43 2.90 -2.09 -8.22
CA ALA A 43 3.49 -3.22 -7.55
C ALA A 43 2.39 -3.92 -6.74
N ASP A 44 2.40 -5.25 -6.74
CA ASP A 44 1.36 -6.04 -6.10
C ASP A 44 1.14 -5.58 -4.66
N PRO A 45 -0.11 -5.51 -4.19
CA PRO A 45 -0.40 -5.05 -2.84
C PRO A 45 0.30 -5.95 -1.81
N ILE A 46 0.71 -5.36 -0.69
CA ILE A 46 1.22 -6.09 0.46
C ILE A 46 0.03 -6.80 1.10
N LYS A 47 0.06 -8.13 1.12
CA LYS A 47 -0.96 -8.96 1.75
C LYS A 47 -0.61 -9.14 3.22
N MET A 48 -1.39 -8.56 4.11
CA MET A 48 -1.20 -8.65 5.55
C MET A 48 -2.30 -9.51 6.18
N GLY A 49 -1.91 -10.63 6.76
CA GLY A 49 -2.78 -11.46 7.57
C GLY A 49 -2.86 -10.94 9.01
N ILE A 50 -4.07 -10.90 9.57
CA ILE A 50 -4.34 -10.59 10.96
C ILE A 50 -5.03 -11.81 11.58
N ALA A 51 -4.38 -12.44 12.55
CA ALA A 51 -4.95 -13.51 13.37
C ALA A 51 -5.23 -12.95 14.79
N THR A 52 -6.48 -12.61 15.05
CA THR A 52 -6.91 -11.93 16.29
C THR A 52 -8.22 -12.52 16.80
N ASP A 53 -8.48 -12.33 18.09
CA ASP A 53 -9.62 -12.91 18.79
C ASP A 53 -10.89 -12.11 18.47
N ILE A 54 -11.62 -12.52 17.43
CA ILE A 54 -12.93 -11.94 17.10
C ILE A 54 -14.00 -12.53 18.01
N THR A 55 -13.86 -13.81 18.33
CA THR A 55 -14.64 -14.53 19.34
C THR A 55 -13.75 -15.00 20.50
N GLY A 56 -14.36 -15.57 21.54
CA GLY A 56 -13.64 -16.14 22.68
C GLY A 56 -13.48 -15.18 23.87
N ALA A 57 -12.67 -15.61 24.84
CA ALA A 57 -12.55 -14.98 26.17
C ALA A 57 -11.98 -13.55 26.14
N ILE A 58 -11.15 -13.22 25.15
CA ILE A 58 -10.57 -11.88 24.98
C ILE A 58 -11.07 -11.17 23.71
N ALA A 59 -12.27 -11.54 23.24
CA ALA A 59 -12.91 -10.93 22.08
C ALA A 59 -12.96 -9.38 22.12
N PRO A 60 -13.22 -8.70 23.27
CA PRO A 60 -13.19 -7.24 23.29
C PRO A 60 -11.85 -6.65 22.84
N SER A 61 -10.73 -7.26 23.26
CA SER A 61 -9.39 -6.84 22.85
C SER A 61 -9.11 -7.17 21.39
N GLY A 62 -9.49 -8.36 20.92
CA GLY A 62 -9.22 -8.74 19.54
C GLY A 62 -10.06 -7.98 18.52
N ASN A 63 -11.31 -7.60 18.86
CA ASN A 63 -12.13 -6.69 18.05
C ASN A 63 -11.54 -5.28 18.00
N ALA A 64 -11.03 -4.75 19.12
CA ALA A 64 -10.32 -3.48 19.14
C ALA A 64 -9.07 -3.52 18.25
N ASN A 65 -8.28 -4.60 18.32
CA ASN A 65 -7.11 -4.79 17.45
C ASN A 65 -7.50 -4.81 15.97
N TRP A 66 -8.60 -5.47 15.60
CA TRP A 66 -9.08 -5.50 14.22
C TRP A 66 -9.50 -4.12 13.71
N GLN A 67 -10.22 -3.35 14.52
CA GLN A 67 -10.62 -1.99 14.17
C GLN A 67 -9.41 -1.07 13.98
N VAL A 68 -8.43 -1.15 14.89
CA VAL A 68 -7.17 -0.38 14.78
C VAL A 68 -6.39 -0.79 13.54
N ALA A 69 -6.30 -2.07 13.21
CA ALA A 69 -5.62 -2.56 12.01
C ALA A 69 -6.25 -2.00 10.74
N GLN A 70 -7.59 -2.04 10.63
CA GLN A 70 -8.33 -1.46 9.51
C GLN A 70 -8.06 0.04 9.40
N PHE A 71 -8.20 0.79 10.50
CA PHE A 71 -8.00 2.23 10.51
C PHE A 71 -6.56 2.60 10.12
N ALA A 72 -5.57 1.92 10.69
CA ALA A 72 -4.16 2.17 10.37
C ALA A 72 -3.84 1.89 8.90
N VAL A 73 -4.31 0.75 8.36
CA VAL A 73 -4.14 0.42 6.94
C VAL A 73 -4.83 1.42 6.04
N GLU A 74 -6.04 1.85 6.38
CA GLU A 74 -6.75 2.89 5.63
C GLU A 74 -5.93 4.18 5.55
N GLN A 75 -5.39 4.66 6.68
CA GLN A 75 -4.56 5.86 6.71
C GLN A 75 -3.26 5.69 5.91
N ILE A 76 -2.58 4.56 6.05
CA ILE A 76 -1.35 4.25 5.30
C ILE A 76 -1.62 4.22 3.80
N ASN A 77 -2.69 3.54 3.39
CA ASN A 77 -3.09 3.42 2.00
C ASN A 77 -3.48 4.76 1.38
N LYS A 78 -4.21 5.61 2.12
CA LYS A 78 -4.52 6.99 1.73
C LYS A 78 -3.27 7.86 1.58
N ALA A 79 -2.23 7.61 2.36
CA ALA A 79 -0.94 8.30 2.27
C ALA A 79 -0.02 7.79 1.14
N GLY A 80 -0.51 6.87 0.30
CA GLY A 80 0.25 6.31 -0.83
C GLY A 80 0.84 4.92 -0.58
N GLY A 81 0.49 4.27 0.53
CA GLY A 81 0.93 2.93 0.87
C GLY A 81 2.38 2.85 1.36
N VAL A 82 2.90 1.63 1.49
CA VAL A 82 4.28 1.39 1.92
C VAL A 82 5.15 1.21 0.68
N ALA A 83 6.11 2.11 0.48
CA ALA A 83 6.95 2.15 -0.73
C ALA A 83 6.12 2.15 -2.03
N GLY A 84 4.96 2.83 -2.03
CA GLY A 84 4.04 2.89 -3.17
C GLY A 84 3.12 1.68 -3.32
N ARG A 85 3.19 0.69 -2.42
CA ARG A 85 2.35 -0.52 -2.43
C ARG A 85 1.22 -0.40 -1.44
N GLN A 86 0.00 -0.66 -1.90
CA GLN A 86 -1.20 -0.69 -1.06
C GLN A 86 -1.20 -1.94 -0.18
N ILE A 87 -1.75 -1.85 1.03
CA ILE A 87 -1.90 -2.98 1.95
C ILE A 87 -3.32 -3.57 1.80
N THR A 88 -3.42 -4.89 1.66
CA THR A 88 -4.69 -5.64 1.71
C THR A 88 -4.70 -6.50 2.97
N LEU A 89 -5.75 -6.36 3.79
CA LEU A 89 -5.91 -7.11 5.03
C LEU A 89 -6.68 -8.42 4.82
N PHE A 90 -6.23 -9.48 5.50
CA PHE A 90 -6.90 -10.78 5.58
C PHE A 90 -7.09 -11.14 7.05
N LEU A 91 -8.33 -11.33 7.49
CA LEU A 91 -8.65 -11.64 8.88
C LEU A 91 -8.89 -13.13 9.06
N GLU A 92 -8.37 -13.70 10.15
CA GLU A 92 -8.83 -14.98 10.70
C GLU A 92 -9.04 -14.86 12.22
N ASP A 93 -10.10 -15.52 12.72
CA ASP A 93 -10.47 -15.52 14.14
C ASP A 93 -9.73 -16.61 14.92
N THR A 94 -9.03 -16.26 15.98
CA THR A 94 -8.30 -17.21 16.83
C THR A 94 -9.15 -17.80 17.97
N ALA A 95 -10.34 -17.25 18.22
CA ALA A 95 -11.29 -17.71 19.24
C ALA A 95 -10.71 -17.91 20.66
N SER A 96 -9.64 -17.19 21.00
CA SER A 96 -8.86 -17.37 22.24
C SER A 96 -8.31 -18.78 22.47
N ASP A 97 -8.14 -19.56 21.39
CA ASP A 97 -7.67 -20.93 21.44
C ASP A 97 -6.34 -21.09 20.66
N PRO A 98 -5.24 -21.56 21.30
CA PRO A 98 -3.97 -21.74 20.62
C PRO A 98 -3.98 -22.71 19.44
N LYS A 99 -4.80 -23.77 19.47
CA LYS A 99 -4.87 -24.74 18.36
C LYS A 99 -5.59 -24.12 17.16
N ILE A 100 -6.68 -23.40 17.39
CA ILE A 100 -7.40 -22.66 16.34
C ILE A 100 -6.46 -21.62 15.73
N ALA A 101 -5.73 -20.88 16.57
CA ALA A 101 -4.76 -19.87 16.10
C ALA A 101 -3.71 -20.46 15.15
N VAL A 102 -3.13 -21.62 15.45
CA VAL A 102 -2.15 -22.29 14.58
C VAL A 102 -2.76 -22.67 13.22
N GLY A 103 -3.95 -23.26 13.21
CA GLY A 103 -4.65 -23.62 11.97
C GLY A 103 -4.94 -22.41 11.09
N ASN A 104 -5.43 -21.34 11.70
CA ASN A 104 -5.83 -20.13 10.99
C ASN A 104 -4.64 -19.31 10.49
N VAL A 105 -3.53 -19.26 11.24
CA VAL A 105 -2.28 -18.68 10.74
C VAL A 105 -1.73 -19.49 9.57
N ARG A 106 -1.79 -20.82 9.61
CA ARG A 106 -1.40 -21.65 8.46
C ARG A 106 -2.26 -21.37 7.23
N LYS A 107 -3.57 -21.17 7.40
CA LYS A 107 -4.48 -20.77 6.32
C LYS A 107 -4.10 -19.43 5.69
N LEU A 108 -3.75 -18.42 6.50
CA LEU A 108 -3.24 -17.13 5.99
C LEU A 108 -1.98 -17.32 5.13
N ILE A 109 -1.05 -18.17 5.58
CA ILE A 109 0.22 -18.41 4.90
C ILE A 109 0.02 -19.25 3.62
N GLN A 110 -0.69 -20.37 3.71
CA GLN A 110 -0.74 -21.37 2.65
C GLN A 110 -1.80 -21.06 1.58
N GLU A 111 -2.98 -20.61 2.01
CA GLU A 111 -4.09 -20.35 1.09
C GLU A 111 -4.09 -18.91 0.61
N ARG A 112 -3.98 -17.95 1.54
CA ARG A 112 -4.01 -16.51 1.20
C ARG A 112 -2.66 -15.98 0.73
N LYS A 113 -1.57 -16.71 0.99
CA LYS A 113 -0.20 -16.34 0.61
C LYS A 113 0.15 -14.92 1.04
N VAL A 114 -0.12 -14.63 2.32
CA VAL A 114 0.18 -13.31 2.90
C VAL A 114 1.69 -13.10 3.04
N ASP A 115 2.14 -11.86 2.88
CA ASP A 115 3.54 -11.46 3.03
C ASP A 115 3.96 -11.38 4.50
N VAL A 116 2.99 -11.08 5.39
CA VAL A 116 3.20 -10.94 6.83
C VAL A 116 1.96 -11.36 7.59
N VAL A 117 2.14 -11.93 8.78
CA VAL A 117 1.06 -12.23 9.73
C VAL A 117 1.29 -11.44 11.00
N LEU A 118 0.27 -10.73 11.47
CA LEU A 118 0.20 -10.16 12.81
C LEU A 118 -0.81 -10.97 13.64
N GLY A 119 -0.40 -11.40 14.83
CA GLY A 119 -1.28 -12.18 15.71
C GLY A 119 -0.58 -12.66 16.97
N GLY A 120 -1.27 -13.50 17.74
CA GLY A 120 -0.75 -14.03 19.01
C GLY A 120 -0.83 -13.02 20.16
N ILE A 121 -2.04 -12.53 20.45
CA ILE A 121 -2.30 -11.55 21.53
C ILE A 121 -1.74 -12.03 22.87
N THR A 122 -1.91 -13.32 23.17
CA THR A 122 -1.37 -13.95 24.38
C THR A 122 -0.05 -14.63 24.11
N SER A 123 0.80 -14.69 25.13
CA SER A 123 2.06 -15.44 25.07
C SER A 123 1.87 -16.91 24.67
N ALA A 124 0.79 -17.55 25.15
CA ALA A 124 0.49 -18.94 24.81
C ALA A 124 0.20 -19.11 23.31
N MET A 125 -0.64 -18.25 22.73
CA MET A 125 -0.92 -18.28 21.29
C MET A 125 0.35 -17.98 20.47
N ARG A 126 1.11 -16.95 20.85
CA ARG A 126 2.37 -16.60 20.17
C ARG A 126 3.37 -17.77 20.17
N GLN A 127 3.49 -18.49 21.29
CA GLN A 127 4.37 -19.67 21.36
C GLN A 127 3.86 -20.82 20.51
N ALA A 128 2.54 -21.03 20.42
CA ALA A 128 1.96 -22.08 19.60
C ALA A 128 2.15 -21.83 18.09
N ILE A 129 2.13 -20.56 17.68
CA ILE A 129 2.25 -20.15 16.26
C ILE A 129 3.68 -20.29 15.72
N LYS A 130 4.71 -20.18 16.57
CA LYS A 130 6.12 -20.09 16.12
C LYS A 130 6.61 -21.32 15.35
#